data_AF-A0A9Y2MVK2-F1
#
_entry.id   AF-A0A9Y2MVK2-F1
#
_cell.length_a   1.000
_cell.length_b   1.000
_cell.length_c   1.000
_cell.angle_alpha   90.00
_cell.angle_beta   90.00
_cell.angle_gamma   90.00
#
_symmetry.space_group_name_H-M   'P 1'
#
loop_
_entity.id
_entity.type
_entity.pdbx_description
1 polymer ?
#
loop_
_entity_poly.entity_id
_entity_poly.type
_entity_poly.pdbx_seq_one_letter_code
_entity_poly.pdbx_strand_id
1 'polypeptide(L)' 'MTVYIARPLPGTVGESRRVVHVFPLSAEGLAPERLTAYCGATFGRGELELLERPVGMPCVTCLRLAPTPGDADRPAIDR' A
#
# COMPACT_ATOMS: atom_id res chain seq x y z
N MET A 1 1.74 -11.84 -7.29
CA MET A 1 0.95 -10.74 -6.70
C MET A 1 1.85 -9.52 -6.61
N THR A 2 1.47 -8.42 -7.25
CA THR A 2 2.28 -7.19 -7.30
C THR A 2 1.79 -6.23 -6.23
N VAL A 3 2.71 -5.52 -5.59
CA VAL A 3 2.39 -4.43 -4.65
C VAL A 3 2.98 -3.13 -5.16
N TYR A 4 2.32 -2.03 -4.86
CA TYR A 4 2.88 -0.70 -5.02
C TYR A 4 2.85 0.04 -3.70
N ILE A 5 3.75 1.00 -3.59
CA ILE A 5 3.90 1.85 -2.41
C ILE A 5 3.63 3.29 -2.82
N ALA A 6 2.79 3.97 -2.06
CA ALA A 6 2.39 5.33 -2.36
C ALA A 6 2.15 6.11 -1.07
N ARG A 7 2.23 7.43 -1.16
CA ARG A 7 1.84 8.34 -0.06
C ARG A 7 0.76 9.31 -0.54
N PRO A 8 -0.11 9.80 0.36
CA PRO A 8 -1.04 10.86 0.00
C PRO A 8 -0.30 12.11 -0.49
N LEU A 9 -0.87 12.84 -1.45
CA LEU A 9 -0.36 14.16 -1.80
C LEU A 9 -0.51 15.13 -0.62
N PRO A 10 0.31 16.20 -0.56
CA PRO A 10 0.13 17.24 0.45
C PRO A 10 -1.31 17.81 0.39
N GLY A 11 -1.95 17.95 1.56
CA GLY A 11 -3.32 18.47 1.66
C GLY A 11 -4.43 17.42 1.44
N THR A 12 -4.12 16.20 0.99
CA THR A 12 -5.10 15.10 0.91
C THR A 12 -5.51 14.60 2.30
N VAL A 13 -4.55 14.52 3.21
CA VAL A 13 -4.74 14.17 4.62
C VAL A 13 -3.95 15.16 5.48
N GLY A 14 -4.21 15.20 6.79
CA GLY A 14 -3.33 15.94 7.70
C GLY A 14 -1.91 15.34 7.70
N GLU A 15 -0.88 16.18 7.84
CA GLU A 15 0.52 15.75 7.73
C GLU A 15 0.91 14.61 8.70
N SER A 16 0.29 14.55 9.88
CA SER A 16 0.49 13.45 10.85
C SER A 16 0.02 12.08 10.34
N ARG A 17 -0.82 12.07 9.29
CA ARG A 17 -1.35 10.86 8.63
C ARG A 17 -0.75 10.67 7.24
N ARG A 18 0.13 11.56 6.78
CA ARG A 18 0.79 11.48 5.46
C ARG A 18 1.97 10.50 5.51
N VAL A 19 1.65 9.22 5.73
CA VAL A 19 2.60 8.11 5.81
C VAL A 19 2.59 7.30 4.51
N VAL A 20 3.62 6.47 4.33
CA VAL A 20 3.70 5.55 3.17
C VAL A 20 2.79 4.35 3.38
N HIS A 21 1.91 4.07 2.42
CA HIS A 21 1.02 2.93 2.40
C HIS A 21 1.44 1.91 1.34
N VAL A 22 1.11 0.65 1.60
CA VAL A 22 1.31 -0.46 0.67
C VAL A 22 -0.05 -0.94 0.20
N PHE A 23 -0.17 -1.15 -1.10
CA PHE A 23 -1.42 -1.52 -1.75
C PHE A 23 -1.25 -2.76 -2.62
N PRO A 24 -2.24 -3.67 -2.63
CA PRO A 24 -2.27 -4.79 -3.57
C PRO A 24 -2.69 -4.31 -4.97
N LEU A 25 -2.03 -4.83 -6.01
CA LEU A 25 -2.49 -4.70 -7.39
C LEU A 25 -2.94 -6.07 -7.91
N SER A 26 -4.22 -6.17 -8.26
CA SER A 26 -4.75 -7.32 -9.01
C SER A 26 -4.24 -7.24 -10.45
N ALA A 27 -3.77 -8.37 -11.00
CA ALA A 27 -3.19 -8.44 -12.34
C ALA A 27 -4.22 -8.21 -13.47
N GLU A 28 -5.51 -8.16 -13.14
CA GLU A 28 -6.60 -8.05 -14.09
C GLU A 28 -6.92 -6.57 -14.35
N GLY A 29 -6.58 -6.12 -15.56
CA GLY A 29 -6.44 -4.73 -15.91
C GLY A 29 -7.74 -3.92 -15.85
N LEU A 30 -7.78 -3.02 -14.87
CA LEU A 30 -8.35 -1.67 -14.92
C LEU A 30 -7.83 -0.95 -13.66
N ALA A 31 -7.28 0.25 -13.82
CA ALA A 31 -6.89 1.06 -12.66
C ALA A 31 -8.18 1.44 -11.90
N PRO A 32 -8.37 1.00 -10.64
CA PRO A 32 -9.62 1.22 -9.95
C PRO A 32 -9.76 2.71 -9.61
N GLU A 33 -11.01 3.20 -9.58
CA GLU A 33 -11.33 4.59 -9.20
C GLU A 33 -10.85 4.93 -7.79
N ARG A 34 -10.72 3.91 -6.93
CA ARG A 34 -10.16 4.01 -5.58
C ARG A 34 -9.21 2.85 -5.30
N LEU A 35 -8.11 3.17 -4.63
CA LEU A 35 -7.08 2.24 -4.17
C LEU A 35 -7.21 2.09 -2.66
N THR A 36 -7.28 0.85 -2.17
CA THR A 36 -7.33 0.56 -0.73
C THR A 36 -6.03 -0.10 -0.29
N ALA A 37 -5.36 0.54 0.67
CA ALA A 37 -4.14 0.03 1.27
C ALA A 37 -4.44 -1.15 2.19
N TYR A 38 -3.42 -1.96 2.52
CA TYR A 38 -3.58 -3.06 3.49
C TYR A 38 -4.10 -2.61 4.87
N CYS A 39 -3.85 -1.36 5.27
CA CYS A 39 -4.38 -0.81 6.52
C CYS A 39 -5.84 -0.37 6.44
N GLY A 40 -6.50 -0.51 5.28
CA GLY A 40 -7.87 -0.07 5.03
C GLY A 40 -8.02 1.39 4.61
N ALA A 41 -6.93 2.16 4.53
CA ALA A 41 -6.99 3.54 4.02
C ALA A 41 -7.30 3.53 2.52
N THR A 42 -8.23 4.38 2.08
CA THR A 42 -8.68 4.42 0.69
C THR A 42 -8.48 5.79 0.08
N PHE A 43 -7.93 5.83 -1.12
CA PHE A 43 -7.63 7.06 -1.88
C PHE A 43 -8.14 6.93 -3.31
N GLY A 44 -8.65 8.02 -3.87
CA GLY A 44 -9.05 8.16 -5.25
C GLY A 44 -7.91 8.55 -6.18
N ARG A 45 -8.28 8.80 -7.45
CA ARG A 45 -7.36 9.23 -8.50
C ARG A 45 -6.80 10.62 -8.19
N GLY A 46 -5.49 10.77 -8.35
CA GLY A 46 -4.80 12.03 -8.10
C GLY A 46 -4.60 12.37 -6.61
N GLU A 47 -4.95 11.48 -5.68
CA GLU A 47 -4.73 11.70 -4.24
C GLU A 47 -3.40 11.09 -3.75
N LEU A 48 -2.70 10.35 -4.61
CA LEU A 48 -1.51 9.57 -4.26
C LEU A 48 -0.31 9.93 -5.14
N GLU A 49 0.85 9.97 -4.51
CA GLU A 49 2.16 9.97 -5.13
C GLU A 49 2.74 8.55 -5.06
N LEU A 50 2.99 7.95 -6.23
CA LEU A 50 3.65 6.65 -6.34
C LEU A 50 5.14 6.78 -5.98
N LEU A 51 5.64 5.86 -5.17
CA LEU A 51 7.03 5.85 -4.73
C LEU A 51 7.76 4.62 -5.30
N GLU A 52 9.02 4.79 -5.70
CA GLU A 52 9.87 3.67 -6.15
C GLU A 52 10.43 2.85 -4.98
N ARG A 53 10.57 3.48 -3.81
CA ARG A 53 11.03 2.88 -2.56
C ARG A 53 10.36 3.56 -1.37
N PRO A 54 10.23 2.91 -0.20
CA PRO A 54 9.59 3.54 0.95
C PRO A 54 10.50 4.66 1.48
N VAL A 55 10.06 5.91 1.32
CA VAL A 55 10.76 7.12 1.80
C VAL A 55 9.85 7.87 2.78
N GLY A 56 10.37 8.17 3.97
CA GLY A 56 9.60 8.74 5.08
C GLY A 56 9.03 7.65 5.99
N MET A 57 8.08 8.02 6.85
CA MET A 57 7.47 7.10 7.81
C MET A 57 6.47 6.17 7.11
N PRO A 58 6.62 4.85 7.18
CA PRO A 58 5.65 3.91 6.66
C PRO A 58 4.52 3.66 7.65
N CYS A 59 3.34 3.34 7.13
CA CYS A 59 2.24 2.81 7.91
C CYS A 59 2.64 1.43 8.47
N VAL A 60 2.75 1.33 9.80
CA VAL A 60 3.14 0.09 10.49
C VAL A 60 2.18 -1.06 10.18
N THR A 61 0.88 -0.79 10.09
CA THR A 61 -0.13 -1.79 9.72
C THR A 61 0.10 -2.31 8.30
N CYS A 62 0.41 -1.44 7.34
CA CYS A 62 0.76 -1.87 5.99
C CYS A 62 2.03 -2.72 5.98
N LEU A 63 3.07 -2.38 6.74
CA LEU A 63 4.29 -3.20 6.81
C LEU A 63 4.04 -4.59 7.39
N ARG A 64 3.15 -4.71 8.39
CA ARG A 64 2.82 -6.00 9.02
C ARG A 64 2.02 -6.92 8.11
N LEU A 65 1.17 -6.35 7.25
CA LEU A 65 0.24 -7.10 6.40
C LEU A 65 0.74 -7.29 4.97
N ALA A 66 1.71 -6.48 4.53
CA ALA A 66 2.26 -6.59 3.20
C ALA A 66 3.00 -7.93 3.02
N PRO A 67 2.87 -8.57 1.84
CA PRO A 67 3.60 -9.79 1.55
C PRO A 67 5.11 -9.53 1.48
N THR A 68 5.87 -10.46 2.01
CA THR A 68 7.33 -10.54 1.92
C THR A 68 7.75 -11.32 0.67
N PRO A 69 8.94 -11.05 0.10
CA PRO A 69 9.53 -11.89 -0.94
C PRO A 69 9.82 -13.28 -0.34
N GLY A 70 8.87 -14.20 -0.48
CA GLY A 70 8.87 -15.51 0.17
C GLY A 70 7.46 -16.01 0.53
N ASP A 71 6.46 -15.13 0.65
CA ASP A 71 5.07 -15.55 0.91
C ASP A 71 4.43 -16.31 -0.27
N ALA A 72 5.01 -16.24 -1.46
CA ALA A 72 4.60 -17.08 -2.59
C ALA A 72 5.09 -18.54 -2.48
N ASP A 73 6.08 -18.81 -1.62
CA ASP A 73 6.79 -20.10 -1.48
C ASP A 73 6.69 -20.69 -0.05
N ARG A 74 6.28 -19.89 0.93
CA ARG A 74 6.23 -20.29 2.34
C ARG A 74 4.99 -21.17 2.62
N PRO A 75 5.14 -22.44 3.06
CA PRO A 75 3.99 -23.25 3.43
C PRO A 75 3.27 -22.60 4.61
N ALA A 76 1.93 -22.66 4.59
CA ALA A 76 1.11 -22.21 5.72
C ALA A 76 1.52 -23.01 6.97
N ILE A 77 2.22 -22.35 7.90
CA ILE A 77 2.47 -22.91 9.23
C ILE A 77 1.14 -22.85 10.00
N ASP A 78 0.50 -24.01 10.11
CA ASP A 78 -0.63 -24.23 11.00
C ASP A 78 -0.19 -23.94 12.45
N ARG A 79 -0.98 -23.14 13.18
CA ARG A 79 -0.72 -22.74 14.56
C ARG A 79 -1.72 -23.41 15.50
#